data_AF-G0HM68-F1
#
_entry.id   AF-G0HM68-F1
#
_cell.length_a   1.000
_cell.length_b   1.000
_cell.length_c   1.000
_cell.angle_alpha   90.00
_cell.angle_beta   90.00
_cell.angle_gamma   90.00
#
_symmetry.space_group_name_H-M   'P 1'
#
loop_
_entity.id
_entity.type
_entity.pdbx_description
1 polymer ?
#
loop_
_entity_poly.entity_id
_entity_poly.type
_entity_poly.pdbx_seq_one_letter_code
_entity_poly.pdbx_strand_id
1 'polypeptide(L)' 'MIELAALALLGCLGLAYLVVTERDLLRAILYTGLFGGLVILATYTLMAPDIVLAYVAISVALSTGLMVFLVSKTTRKEVV' A
#
# COMPACT_ATOMS: atom_id res chain seq x y z
N MET A 1 19.75 7.93 -8.25
CA MET A 1 19.12 6.64 -7.86
C MET A 1 18.56 6.69 -6.45
N ILE A 2 19.36 7.07 -5.45
CA ILE A 2 18.90 7.20 -4.04
C ILE A 2 17.83 8.28 -3.87
N GLU A 3 17.90 9.38 -4.62
CA GLU A 3 16.90 10.46 -4.55
C GLU A 3 15.49 9.99 -4.93
N LEU A 4 15.38 9.09 -5.92
CA LEU A 4 14.08 8.53 -6.33
C LEU A 4 13.50 7.63 -5.24
N ALA A 5 14.34 6.85 -4.56
CA ALA A 5 13.94 6.04 -3.42
C ALA A 5 13.45 6.92 -2.25
N ALA A 6 14.18 8.00 -1.96
CA ALA A 6 13.82 8.95 -0.91
C ALA A 6 12.46 9.62 -1.18
N LEU A 7 12.21 10.00 -2.44
CA LEU A 7 10.95 10.62 -2.85
C LEU A 7 9.79 9.61 -2.79
N ALA A 8 10.03 8.35 -3.18
CA ALA A 8 9.04 7.28 -3.04
C ALA A 8 8.70 7.01 -1.56
N LEU A 9 9.69 6.99 -0.68
CA LEU A 9 9.49 6.81 0.77
C LEU A 9 8.77 8.01 1.41
N LEU A 10 9.03 9.24 0.96
CA LEU A 10 8.24 10.41 1.36
C LEU A 10 6.78 10.30 0.89
N GLY A 11 6.55 9.81 -0.32
CA GLY A 11 5.21 9.50 -0.81
C GLY A 11 4.49 8.44 0.04
N CYS A 12 5.23 7.42 0.48
CA CYS A 12 4.72 6.41 1.41
C CYS A 12 4.27 7.02 2.74
N LEU A 13 5.00 7.98 3.30
CA LEU A 13 4.60 8.72 4.50
C LEU A 13 3.26 9.45 4.32
N GLY A 14 3.08 10.13 3.18
CA GLY A 14 1.84 10.80 2.85
C GLY A 14 0.66 9.84 2.71
N LEU A 15 0.86 8.71 2.03
CA LEU A 15 -0.17 7.69 1.88
C LEU A 15 -0.49 6.99 3.20
N ALA A 16 0.51 6.73 4.04
CA ALA A 16 0.29 6.14 5.37
C ALA A 16 -0.59 7.02 6.24
N TYR A 17 -0.35 8.34 6.23
CA TYR A 17 -1.22 9.31 6.92
C TYR A 17 -2.66 9.27 6.39
N LEU A 18 -2.80 9.17 5.07
CA LEU A 18 -4.10 9.16 4.41
C LEU A 18 -4.86 7.86 4.66
N VAL A 19 -4.18 6.71 4.72
CA VAL A 19 -4.75 5.41 5.10
C VAL A 19 -5.32 5.46 6.52
N VAL A 20 -4.61 6.06 7.48
CA VAL A 20 -5.05 6.12 8.88
C VAL A 20 -6.20 7.12 9.07
N THR A 21 -6.24 8.19 8.27
CA THR A 21 -7.26 9.24 8.41
C THR A 21 -8.56 8.89 7.68
N GLU A 22 -8.51 7.98 6.71
CA GLU A 22 -9.68 7.65 5.89
C GLU A 22 -10.71 6.79 6.60
N ARG A 23 -11.97 7.25 6.57
CA ARG A 23 -13.11 6.58 7.23
C ARG A 23 -13.79 5.53 6.34
N ASP A 24 -13.58 5.62 5.04
CA ASP A 24 -14.04 4.62 4.07
C ASP A 24 -12.98 3.52 3.93
N LEU A 25 -13.24 2.32 4.46
CA LEU A 25 -12.29 1.21 4.44
C LEU A 25 -11.86 0.86 3.01
N LEU A 26 -12.74 1.02 2.03
CA LEU A 26 -12.43 0.72 0.64
C LEU A 26 -11.42 1.70 0.02
N ARG A 27 -11.45 2.97 0.44
CA ARG A 27 -10.44 3.96 0.06
C ARG A 27 -9.13 3.69 0.78
N ALA A 28 -9.17 3.36 2.07
CA ALA A 28 -7.99 2.98 2.84
C ALA A 28 -7.26 1.77 2.19
N ILE A 29 -8.00 0.78 1.69
CA ILE A 29 -7.42 -0.36 0.96
C ILE A 29 -6.76 0.06 -0.34
N LEU A 30 -7.39 0.95 -1.13
CA LEU A 30 -6.79 1.49 -2.35
C LEU A 30 -5.47 2.23 -2.06
N TYR A 31 -5.45 3.07 -1.03
CA TYR A 31 -4.24 3.79 -0.62
C TYR A 31 -3.16 2.84 -0.11
N THR A 32 -3.53 1.73 0.54
CA THR A 32 -2.59 0.67 0.94
C THR A 32 -1.98 -0.03 -0.28
N GLY A 33 -2.76 -0.26 -1.34
CA GLY A 33 -2.24 -0.78 -2.62
C GLY A 33 -1.24 0.17 -3.29
N LEU A 34 -1.57 1.46 -3.32
CA LEU A 34 -0.67 2.53 -3.81
C LEU A 34 0.63 2.63 -3.01
N PHE A 35 0.53 2.53 -1.68
CA PHE A 35 1.67 2.46 -0.79
C PHE A 35 2.58 1.27 -1.15
N GLY A 36 2.00 0.09 -1.37
CA GLY A 36 2.73 -1.09 -1.82
C GLY A 36 3.47 -0.87 -3.14
N GLY A 37 2.83 -0.20 -4.11
CA GLY A 37 3.46 0.18 -5.38
C GLY A 37 4.70 1.08 -5.22
N LEU A 38 4.65 2.04 -4.30
CA LEU A 38 5.81 2.91 -4.00
C LEU A 38 6.94 2.15 -3.29
N VAL A 39 6.63 1.20 -2.43
CA VAL A 39 7.65 0.34 -1.80
C VAL A 39 8.33 -0.56 -2.84
N ILE A 40 7.58 -1.07 -3.82
CA ILE A 40 8.15 -1.82 -4.95
C ILE A 40 9.09 -0.92 -5.76
N LEU A 41 8.69 0.33 -6.03
CA LEU A 41 9.52 1.29 -6.74
C LEU A 41 10.80 1.61 -5.96
N ALA A 42 10.69 1.83 -4.64
CA ALA A 42 11.84 2.06 -3.78
C ALA A 42 12.79 0.83 -3.76
N THR A 43 12.27 -0.37 -3.54
CA THR A 43 13.10 -1.59 -3.48
C THR A 43 13.73 -1.95 -4.82
N TYR A 44 13.07 -1.63 -5.94
CA TYR A 44 13.65 -1.72 -7.28
C TYR A 44 14.86 -0.79 -7.43
N THR A 45 14.78 0.45 -6.95
CA THR A 45 15.91 1.39 -7.01
C THR A 45 17.08 0.99 -6.11
N LEU A 46 16.83 0.19 -5.07
CA LEU A 46 17.86 -0.39 -4.20
C LEU A 46 18.51 -1.65 -4.79
N MET A 47 18.13 -2.07 -6.00
CA MET A 47 18.61 -3.31 -6.63
C MET A 47 18.32 -4.57 -5.78
N ALA A 48 17.16 -4.61 -5.11
CA ALA A 48 16.70 -5.77 -4.35
C ALA A 48 15.55 -6.51 -5.10
N PRO A 49 15.84 -7.27 -6.17
CA PRO A 49 14.83 -7.87 -7.03
C PRO A 49 14.05 -9.01 -6.37
N ASP A 50 14.66 -9.70 -5.40
CA ASP A 50 14.03 -10.72 -4.56
C ASP A 50 12.89 -10.14 -3.72
N ILE A 51 13.13 -8.99 -3.10
CA ILE A 51 12.13 -8.27 -2.30
C ILE A 51 11.02 -7.72 -3.20
N VAL A 52 11.36 -7.15 -4.36
CA VAL A 52 10.39 -6.63 -5.33
C VAL A 52 9.34 -7.68 -5.67
N LEU A 53 9.77 -8.89 -6.01
CA LEU A 53 8.87 -9.94 -6.46
C LEU A 53 7.93 -10.43 -5.33
N ALA A 54 8.47 -10.54 -4.11
CA ALA A 54 7.68 -10.85 -2.92
C ALA A 54 6.66 -9.75 -2.60
N TYR A 55 7.07 -8.48 -2.70
CA TYR A 55 6.23 -7.34 -2.32
C TYR A 55 5.09 -7.10 -3.31
N VAL A 56 5.30 -7.39 -4.61
CA VAL A 56 4.23 -7.41 -5.62
C VAL A 56 3.16 -8.42 -5.24
N ALA A 57 3.56 -9.65 -4.91
CA ALA A 57 2.61 -10.69 -4.53
C ALA A 57 1.82 -10.31 -3.26
N ILE A 58 2.50 -9.80 -2.23
CA ILE A 58 1.87 -9.43 -0.96
C ILE A 58 0.94 -8.21 -1.14
N SER A 59 1.40 -7.15 -1.80
CA SER A 59 0.61 -5.91 -1.94
C SER A 59 -0.67 -6.11 -2.75
N VAL A 60 -0.59 -6.91 -3.82
CA VAL A 60 -1.74 -7.16 -4.70
C VAL A 60 -2.67 -8.22 -4.11
N ALA A 61 -2.14 -9.35 -3.65
CA ALA A 61 -2.98 -10.46 -3.21
C ALA A 61 -3.52 -10.26 -1.78
N LEU A 62 -2.65 -9.87 -0.84
CA LEU A 62 -3.02 -9.81 0.58
C LEU A 62 -3.53 -8.42 0.96
N SER A 63 -2.75 -7.37 0.72
CA SER A 63 -3.09 -6.03 1.22
C SER A 63 -4.30 -5.42 0.51
N THR A 64 -4.51 -5.72 -0.77
CA THR A 64 -5.68 -5.28 -1.53
C THR A 64 -6.71 -6.38 -1.71
N GLY A 65 -6.36 -7.50 -2.37
CA GLY A 65 -7.31 -8.58 -2.67
C GLY A 65 -8.04 -9.13 -1.45
N LEU A 66 -7.30 -9.62 -0.45
CA LEU A 66 -7.87 -10.21 0.76
C LEU A 66 -8.64 -9.16 1.59
N MET A 67 -8.11 -7.94 1.71
CA MET A 67 -8.80 -6.88 2.46
C MET A 67 -10.11 -6.45 1.80
N VAL A 68 -10.18 -6.33 0.46
CA VAL A 68 -11.45 -6.06 -0.23
C VAL A 68 -12.45 -7.18 0.03
N PHE A 69 -11.99 -8.44 0.00
CA PHE A 69 -12.86 -9.58 0.34
C PHE A 69 -13.36 -9.51 1.78
N LEU A 70 -12.49 -9.19 2.75
CA LEU A 70 -12.88 -9.05 4.14
C LEU A 70 -13.90 -7.93 4.34
N VAL A 71 -13.65 -6.77 3.73
CA VAL A 71 -14.54 -5.60 3.79
C VAL A 71 -15.88 -5.84 3.12
N SER A 72 -15.94 -6.71 2.10
CA SER A 72 -17.22 -7.11 1.50
C SER A 72 -18.13 -7.88 2.48
N LYS A 73 -17.55 -8.48 3.53
CA LYS A 73 -18.26 -9.21 4.59
C LYS A 73 -18.48 -8.36 5.84
N THR A 74 -17.94 -7.15 5.91
CA THR A 74 -18.07 -6.23 7.05
C THR A 74 -18.67 -4.90 6.62
N THR A 75 -18.82 -3.97 7.56
CA THR A 75 -19.36 -2.65 7.26
C THR A 75 -18.33 -1.81 6.51
N ARG A 76 -18.75 -1.24 5.36
CA ARG A 76 -17.90 -0.49 4.44
C ARG A 76 -17.38 0.85 5.00
N LYS A 77 -18.09 1.41 5.99
CA LYS A 77 -17.76 2.65 6.69
C LYS A 77 -17.47 2.33 8.15
N GLU A 78 -16.45 2.98 8.69
CA GLU A 78 -16.22 2.99 10.13
C GLU A 78 -17.45 3.63 10.80
N VAL A 79 -18.24 2.82 11.52
CA VAL A 79 -19.36 3.28 12.33
C VAL A 79 -18.79 3.49 13.72
N VAL A 80 -18.72 4.76 14.15
CA VAL A 80 -18.41 5.11 15.54
C VAL A 80 -19.56 4.69 16.44
#